data_AF-A0A6M1XMH3-F1
#
_entry.id   AF-A0A6M1XMH3-F1
#
_cell.length_a   1.000
_cell.length_b   1.000
_cell.length_c   1.000
_cell.angle_alpha   90.00
_cell.angle_beta   90.00
_cell.angle_gamma   90.00
#
_symmetry.space_group_name_H-M   'P 1'
#
loop_
_entity.id
_entity.type
_entity.pdbx_description
1 polymer ?
#
loop_
_entity_poly.entity_id
_entity_poly.type
_entity_poly.pdbx_seq_one_letter_code
_entity_poly.pdbx_strand_id
1 'polypeptide(L)'
;VQKDEKVAAFRVIPLTISKSQLEKARQLSTSEPLISVKPFKKIRVGIVTTGSEVYTGLVEDAFYPVLKAKFSAYPLVTIVKQEIVDDQPQKITVAIKKMLAQGLDLIVCTGGMSV
;
A
#
# COMPACT_ATOMS: atom_id res chain seq x y z
N VAL A 1 4.70 5.56 12.93
CA VAL A 1 5.85 6.05 13.72
C VAL A 1 5.45 6.08 15.17
N GLN A 2 6.04 5.19 15.94
CA GLN A 2 5.99 5.19 17.40
C GLN A 2 7.21 5.92 17.95
N LYS A 3 7.13 6.28 19.23
CA LYS A 3 8.28 6.85 19.94
C LYS A 3 9.45 5.87 19.86
N ASP A 4 10.65 6.39 19.63
CA ASP A 4 11.92 5.65 19.54
C ASP A 4 12.03 4.67 18.34
N GLU A 5 11.09 4.74 17.39
CA GLU A 5 11.17 3.99 16.14
C GLU A 5 12.27 4.58 15.24
N LYS A 6 13.19 3.73 14.77
CA LYS A 6 14.25 4.13 13.82
C LYS A 6 13.63 4.36 12.44
N VAL A 7 13.46 5.63 12.06
CA VAL A 7 12.83 6.02 10.78
C VAL A 7 13.82 6.16 9.62
N ALA A 8 15.11 6.29 9.92
CA ALA A 8 16.15 6.39 8.92
C ALA A 8 17.50 5.93 9.48
N ALA A 9 18.36 5.43 8.60
CA ALA A 9 19.75 5.14 8.88
C ALA A 9 20.59 5.56 7.68
N PHE A 10 21.76 6.13 7.94
CA PHE A 10 22.70 6.52 6.91
C PHE A 10 23.90 5.56 6.96
N ARG A 11 24.34 5.13 5.78
CA ARG A 11 25.54 4.31 5.63
C ARG A 11 26.41 4.90 4.52
N VAL A 12 27.69 5.06 4.81
CA VAL A 12 28.70 5.40 3.80
C VAL A 12 29.02 4.12 3.00
N ILE A 13 28.96 4.22 1.67
CA ILE A 13 29.28 3.13 0.74
C ILE A 13 30.25 3.68 -0.31
N PRO A 14 31.47 3.14 -0.47
CA PRO A 14 32.10 1.99 0.21
C PRO A 14 32.54 2.30 1.66
N LEU A 15 33.17 1.35 2.38
CA LEU A 15 33.59 1.50 3.80
C LEU A 15 34.39 2.78 4.06
N THR A 16 35.14 3.25 3.07
CA THR A 16 35.91 4.50 3.09
C THR A 16 35.34 5.52 2.08
N ILE A 17 35.39 6.80 2.42
CA ILE A 17 34.97 7.90 1.53
C ILE A 17 36.08 8.96 1.46
N SER A 18 36.20 9.64 0.32
CA SER A 18 37.16 10.73 0.19
C SER A 18 36.74 11.94 1.03
N LYS A 19 37.72 12.68 1.55
CA LYS A 19 37.48 13.91 2.33
C LYS A 19 36.65 14.93 1.55
N SER A 20 36.89 15.06 0.24
CA SER A 20 36.13 16.00 -0.61
C SER A 20 34.64 15.67 -0.70
N GLN A 21 34.28 14.38 -0.72
CA GLN A 21 32.87 13.96 -0.73
C GLN A 21 32.20 14.18 0.64
N LEU A 22 32.94 13.96 1.72
CA LEU A 22 32.44 14.24 3.08
C LEU A 22 32.14 15.75 3.27
N GLU A 23 33.04 16.63 2.81
CA GLU A 23 32.83 18.07 2.91
C GLU A 23 31.65 18.56 2.06
N LYS A 24 31.45 17.99 0.85
CA LYS A 24 30.24 18.26 0.05
C LYS A 24 28.96 17.85 0.81
N ALA A 25 28.96 16.69 1.46
CA ALA A 25 27.80 16.24 2.23
C ALA A 25 27.51 17.16 3.43
N ARG A 26 28.55 17.70 4.09
CA ARG A 26 28.40 18.71 5.15
C ARG A 26 27.85 20.04 4.63
N GLN A 27 28.25 20.48 3.44
CA GLN A 27 27.71 21.70 2.84
C GLN A 27 26.22 21.56 2.48
N LEU A 28 25.77 20.34 2.20
CA LEU A 28 24.35 20.03 1.97
C LEU A 28 23.54 19.94 3.27
N SER A 29 24.18 19.82 4.44
CA SER A 29 23.46 19.95 5.72
C SER A 29 23.14 21.42 5.96
N THR A 30 21.96 21.82 5.51
CA THR A 30 21.38 23.13 5.79
C THR A 30 20.78 23.17 7.20
N SER A 31 20.17 24.29 7.57
CA SER A 31 19.37 24.40 8.81
C SER A 31 18.07 23.59 8.79
N GLU A 32 17.70 22.99 7.65
CA GLU A 32 16.46 22.23 7.50
C GLU A 32 16.68 20.73 7.77
N PRO A 33 15.66 20.03 8.30
CA PRO A 33 15.73 18.59 8.47
C PRO A 33 15.92 17.87 7.12
N LEU A 34 17.01 17.08 7.00
CA LEU A 34 17.27 16.25 5.82
C LEU A 34 16.21 15.15 5.61
N ILE A 35 15.54 14.74 6.69
CA ILE A 35 14.49 13.73 6.67
C ILE A 35 13.30 14.26 7.44
N SER A 36 12.10 14.09 6.87
CA SER A 36 10.84 14.36 7.55
C SER A 36 9.91 13.17 7.42
N VAL A 37 9.19 12.88 8.50
CA VAL A 37 8.11 11.89 8.50
C VAL A 37 6.82 12.63 8.23
N LYS A 38 6.11 12.25 7.16
CA LYS A 38 4.79 12.82 6.87
C LYS A 38 3.71 12.08 7.67
N PRO A 39 2.69 12.79 8.20
CA PRO A 39 1.55 12.14 8.84
C PRO A 39 0.90 11.12 7.91
N PHE A 40 0.62 9.94 8.45
CA PHE A 40 -0.15 8.92 7.73
C PHE A 40 -1.61 9.37 7.64
N LYS A 41 -2.17 9.40 6.42
CA LYS A 41 -3.53 9.88 6.18
C LYS A 41 -4.53 8.75 6.34
N LYS A 42 -5.81 9.10 6.52
CA LYS A 42 -6.91 8.14 6.41
C LYS A 42 -6.94 7.60 4.98
N ILE A 43 -7.04 6.28 4.82
CA ILE A 43 -7.09 5.60 3.52
C ILE A 43 -8.35 4.73 3.49
N ARG A 44 -9.20 4.98 2.50
CA ARG A 44 -10.41 4.22 2.23
C ARG A 44 -10.10 3.18 1.15
N VAL A 45 -10.20 1.91 1.51
CA VAL A 45 -9.86 0.78 0.65
C VAL A 45 -11.10 0.14 0.05
N GLY A 46 -11.08 -0.10 -1.25
CA GLY A 46 -12.00 -1.01 -1.92
C GLY A 46 -11.31 -2.31 -2.31
N ILE A 47 -12.01 -3.44 -2.21
CA ILE A 47 -11.47 -4.75 -2.59
C ILE A 47 -12.30 -5.33 -3.74
N VAL A 48 -11.63 -5.70 -4.82
CA VAL A 48 -12.24 -6.44 -5.94
C VAL A 48 -11.69 -7.87 -5.87
N THR A 49 -12.55 -8.83 -5.54
CA THR A 49 -12.20 -10.26 -5.61
C THR A 49 -12.68 -10.82 -6.95
N THR A 50 -11.79 -11.42 -7.72
CA THR A 50 -12.11 -12.15 -8.97
C THR A 50 -11.99 -13.66 -8.77
N GLY A 51 -12.47 -14.44 -9.72
CA GLY A 51 -12.59 -15.90 -9.62
C GLY A 51 -14.01 -16.36 -9.88
N SER A 52 -14.25 -17.03 -11.00
CA SER A 52 -15.57 -17.58 -11.35
C SER A 52 -16.12 -18.53 -10.27
N GLU A 53 -15.26 -19.33 -9.64
CA GLU A 53 -15.61 -20.24 -8.54
C GLU A 53 -16.04 -19.50 -7.27
N VAL A 54 -15.44 -18.34 -6.97
CA VAL A 54 -15.83 -17.50 -5.82
C VAL A 54 -17.13 -16.77 -6.14
N TYR A 55 -17.25 -16.21 -7.35
CA TYR A 55 -18.44 -15.50 -7.80
C TYR A 55 -19.69 -16.38 -7.85
N THR A 56 -19.55 -17.64 -8.26
CA THR A 56 -20.65 -18.62 -8.30
C THR A 56 -20.94 -19.28 -6.96
N GLY A 57 -20.11 -19.03 -5.93
CA GLY A 57 -20.25 -19.61 -4.60
C GLY A 57 -19.81 -21.08 -4.51
N LEU A 58 -19.04 -21.57 -5.48
CA LEU A 58 -18.45 -22.91 -5.42
C LEU A 58 -17.40 -23.01 -4.31
N VAL A 59 -16.67 -21.91 -4.06
CA VAL A 59 -15.72 -21.77 -2.95
C VAL A 59 -15.92 -20.43 -2.24
N GLU A 60 -15.53 -20.36 -0.96
CA GLU A 60 -15.54 -19.13 -0.19
C GLU A 60 -14.30 -18.27 -0.48
N ASP A 61 -14.44 -16.94 -0.33
CA ASP A 61 -13.31 -16.02 -0.46
C ASP A 61 -12.35 -16.12 0.74
N ALA A 62 -11.22 -16.80 0.52
CA ALA A 62 -10.15 -16.92 1.49
C ALA A 62 -9.20 -15.68 1.54
N PHE A 63 -9.23 -14.80 0.55
CA PHE A 63 -8.35 -13.63 0.48
C PHE A 63 -8.87 -12.47 1.31
N TYR A 64 -10.19 -12.27 1.40
CA TYR A 64 -10.75 -11.20 2.21
C TYR A 64 -10.30 -11.26 3.69
N PRO A 65 -10.36 -12.41 4.39
CA PRO A 65 -9.82 -12.53 5.75
C PRO A 65 -8.34 -12.15 5.86
N VAL A 66 -7.53 -12.55 4.87
CA VAL A 66 -6.09 -12.23 4.82
C VAL A 66 -5.86 -10.74 4.65
N LEU A 67 -6.58 -10.09 3.72
CA LEU A 67 -6.51 -8.65 3.50
C LEU A 67 -6.98 -7.88 4.73
N LYS A 68 -8.07 -8.31 5.37
CA LYS A 68 -8.58 -7.72 6.61
C LYS A 68 -7.53 -7.78 7.74
N ALA A 69 -6.85 -8.92 7.89
CA ALA A 69 -5.76 -9.07 8.85
C ALA A 69 -4.54 -8.20 8.51
N LYS A 70 -4.19 -8.04 7.23
CA LYS A 70 -3.10 -7.13 6.82
C LYS A 70 -3.43 -5.66 7.09
N PHE A 71 -4.66 -5.24 6.81
CA PHE A 71 -5.07 -3.86 7.01
C PHE A 71 -5.29 -3.49 8.49
N SER A 72 -5.50 -4.47 9.38
CA SER A 72 -5.64 -4.20 10.83
C SER A 72 -4.37 -3.61 11.46
N ALA A 73 -3.20 -3.85 10.85
CA ALA A 73 -1.93 -3.24 11.26
C ALA A 73 -1.88 -1.72 11.00
N TYR A 74 -2.85 -1.16 10.26
CA TYR A 74 -2.91 0.25 9.87
C TYR A 74 -4.21 0.89 10.37
N PRO A 75 -4.24 1.49 11.57
CA PRO A 75 -5.48 1.98 12.19
C PRO A 75 -6.23 3.07 11.41
N LEU A 76 -5.54 3.78 10.51
CA LEU A 76 -6.14 4.82 9.66
C LEU A 76 -6.61 4.27 8.30
N VAL A 77 -6.45 2.98 8.06
CA VAL A 77 -6.96 2.31 6.86
C VAL A 77 -8.32 1.71 7.18
N THR A 78 -9.30 1.93 6.31
CA THR A 78 -10.65 1.36 6.45
C THR A 78 -11.05 0.69 5.15
N ILE A 79 -11.37 -0.60 5.20
CA ILE A 79 -12.01 -1.30 4.09
C ILE A 79 -13.47 -0.82 4.03
N VAL A 80 -13.79 -0.08 2.98
CA VAL A 80 -15.12 0.50 2.78
C VAL A 80 -16.07 -0.49 2.12
N LYS A 81 -15.56 -1.26 1.15
CA LYS A 81 -16.36 -2.24 0.43
C LYS A 81 -15.52 -3.34 -0.18
N GLN A 82 -16.20 -4.45 -0.42
CA GLN A 82 -15.73 -5.52 -1.26
C GLN A 82 -16.76 -5.80 -2.36
N GLU A 83 -16.30 -6.03 -3.59
CA GLU A 83 -17.12 -6.54 -4.69
C GLU A 83 -16.48 -7.83 -5.22
N ILE A 84 -17.22 -8.93 -5.19
CA ILE A 84 -16.83 -10.20 -5.82
C ILE A 84 -17.36 -10.16 -7.25
N VAL A 85 -16.50 -10.36 -8.23
CA VAL A 85 -16.83 -10.32 -9.65
C VAL A 85 -16.30 -11.57 -10.34
N ASP A 86 -17.00 -11.99 -11.38
CA ASP A 86 -16.54 -13.04 -12.28
C ASP A 86 -15.30 -12.59 -13.08
N ASP A 87 -14.54 -13.51 -13.68
CA ASP A 87 -13.26 -13.27 -14.39
C ASP A 87 -13.44 -12.60 -15.77
N GLN A 88 -14.49 -11.80 -15.92
CA GLN A 88 -14.76 -11.02 -17.11
C GLN A 88 -14.10 -9.62 -16.98
N PRO A 89 -13.17 -9.24 -17.87
CA PRO A 89 -12.47 -7.96 -17.79
C PRO A 89 -13.39 -6.73 -17.69
N GLN A 90 -14.55 -6.80 -18.34
CA GLN A 90 -15.56 -5.75 -18.32
C GLN A 90 -16.16 -5.58 -16.92
N LYS A 91 -16.50 -6.67 -16.23
CA LYS A 91 -17.06 -6.64 -14.86
C LYS A 91 -16.03 -6.08 -13.86
N ILE A 92 -14.78 -6.54 -13.97
CA ILE A 92 -13.66 -6.04 -13.16
C ILE A 92 -13.49 -4.53 -13.37
N THR A 93 -13.47 -4.08 -14.63
CA THR A 93 -13.34 -2.64 -14.97
C THR A 93 -14.47 -1.81 -14.38
N VAL A 94 -15.72 -2.29 -14.46
CA VAL A 94 -16.89 -1.59 -13.91
C VAL A 94 -16.79 -1.47 -12.38
N ALA A 95 -16.41 -2.56 -11.69
CA ALA A 95 -16.24 -2.54 -10.24
C ALA A 95 -15.18 -1.52 -9.82
N ILE A 96 -14.00 -1.53 -10.46
CA ILE A 96 -12.91 -0.57 -10.21
C ILE A 96 -13.37 0.86 -10.45
N LYS A 97 -14.02 1.15 -11.59
CA LYS A 97 -14.53 2.51 -11.89
C LYS A 97 -15.55 2.99 -10.86
N LYS A 98 -16.44 2.11 -10.40
CA LYS A 98 -17.40 2.41 -9.33
C LYS A 98 -16.69 2.72 -8.01
N MET A 99 -15.59 2.03 -7.69
CA MET A 99 -14.75 2.32 -6.51
C MET A 99 -14.08 3.68 -6.62
N LEU A 100 -13.51 4.01 -7.78
CA LEU A 100 -12.89 5.31 -8.05
C LEU A 100 -13.90 6.45 -7.93
N ALA A 101 -15.09 6.28 -8.51
CA ALA A 101 -16.17 7.27 -8.43
C ALA A 101 -16.67 7.53 -6.99
N GLN A 102 -16.46 6.58 -6.07
CA GLN A 102 -16.78 6.75 -4.64
C GLN A 102 -15.67 7.46 -3.84
N GLY A 103 -14.59 7.87 -4.51
CA GLY A 103 -13.43 8.52 -3.88
C GLY A 103 -12.71 7.58 -2.91
N LEU A 104 -12.53 6.32 -3.30
CA LEU A 104 -11.67 5.38 -2.57
C LEU A 104 -10.21 5.66 -2.92
N ASP A 105 -9.35 5.65 -1.90
CA ASP A 105 -7.94 6.04 -1.99
C ASP A 105 -7.06 4.89 -2.52
N LEU A 106 -7.49 3.65 -2.26
CA LEU A 106 -6.78 2.44 -2.67
C LEU A 106 -7.79 1.38 -3.13
N ILE A 107 -7.50 0.75 -4.27
CA ILE A 107 -8.27 -0.39 -4.76
C ILE A 107 -7.33 -1.59 -4.83
N VAL A 108 -7.71 -2.68 -4.17
CA VAL A 108 -6.95 -3.94 -4.15
C VAL A 108 -7.71 -4.95 -4.99
N CYS A 109 -7.07 -5.46 -6.03
CA CYS A 109 -7.58 -6.59 -6.79
C CYS A 109 -6.95 -7.89 -6.24
N THR A 110 -7.75 -8.92 -6.07
CA THR A 110 -7.32 -10.25 -5.60
C THR A 110 -8.15 -11.35 -6.27
N GLY A 111 -7.65 -12.58 -6.31
CA GLY A 111 -8.23 -13.67 -7.12
C GLY A 111 -7.83 -13.60 -8.61
N GLY A 112 -7.88 -14.74 -9.30
CA GLY A 112 -7.65 -14.83 -10.76
C GLY A 112 -6.27 -14.39 -11.29
N MET A 113 -5.28 -14.12 -10.44
CA MET A 113 -3.93 -13.76 -10.87
C MET A 113 -3.15 -15.03 -11.21
N SER A 114 -3.23 -15.46 -12.47
CA SER A 114 -2.33 -16.49 -13.02
C SER A 114 -0.88 -16.10 -12.71
N VAL A 115 -0.16 -16.97 -12.00
CA VAL A 115 1.27 -16.83 -11.71
C VAL A 115 2.10 -17.31 -12.89
#